data_AF-A0AA35GLZ4-F1
#
_entry.id   AF-A0AA35GLZ4-F1
#
_cell.length_a   1.000
_cell.length_b   1.000
_cell.length_c   1.000
_cell.angle_alpha   90.00
_cell.angle_beta   90.00
_cell.angle_gamma   90.00
#
_symmetry.space_group_name_H-M   'P 1'
#
loop_
_entity.id
_entity.type
_entity.pdbx_description
1 polymer ?
#
loop_
_entity_poly.entity_id
_entity_poly.type
_entity_poly.pdbx_seq_one_letter_code
_entity_poly.pdbx_strand_id
1 'polypeptide(L)'
;MKTLIATVAAACLLASPVWAHEPAPAGKAQPAPAHSHAAPAPQLDAHTQEDIERHRGMAHAHEQAAQCLASGSKYDDCQKQLQTACKGLALGKNCGMRHAH
;
A
#
# COMPACT_ATOMS: atom_id res chain seq x y z
N MET A 1 43.98 44.34 -18.01
CA MET A 1 43.58 44.47 -19.42
C MET A 1 42.55 43.35 -19.66
N LYS A 2 41.26 43.52 -19.37
CA LYS A 2 40.22 44.37 -19.99
C LYS A 2 39.84 43.91 -21.41
N THR A 3 38.82 43.03 -21.46
CA THR A 3 37.85 42.75 -22.54
C THR A 3 36.94 41.63 -21.97
N LEU A 4 35.69 41.83 -21.53
CA LEU A 4 34.47 42.30 -22.20
C LEU A 4 34.33 41.77 -23.63
N ILE A 5 33.31 40.94 -23.84
CA ILE A 5 32.53 40.55 -25.04
C ILE A 5 31.97 39.15 -24.71
N ALA A 6 30.76 38.71 -25.00
CA ALA A 6 29.45 39.27 -25.32
C ALA A 6 28.54 38.03 -25.38
N THR A 7 27.28 38.23 -25.01
CA THR A 7 26.16 37.28 -25.09
C THR A 7 26.06 36.46 -26.38
N VAL A 8 25.85 35.14 -26.25
CA VAL A 8 25.01 34.37 -27.19
C VAL A 8 24.11 33.47 -26.36
N ALA A 9 22.81 33.77 -26.43
CA ALA A 9 21.75 32.87 -25.99
C ALA A 9 21.61 31.75 -27.03
N ALA A 10 21.62 30.49 -26.58
CA ALA A 10 21.07 29.38 -27.32
C ALA A 10 20.61 28.32 -26.31
N ALA A 11 19.32 28.38 -25.99
CA ALA A 11 18.62 27.35 -25.26
C ALA A 11 18.62 26.05 -26.09
N CYS A 12 19.13 24.97 -25.52
CA CYS A 12 18.74 23.62 -25.90
C CYS A 12 18.40 22.86 -24.61
N LEU A 13 17.10 22.60 -24.50
CA LEU A 13 16.37 22.02 -23.39
C LEU A 13 16.86 20.58 -23.14
N LEU A 14 17.59 20.36 -22.05
CA LEU A 14 17.68 19.03 -21.46
C LEU A 14 16.39 18.80 -20.67
N ALA A 15 15.47 18.10 -21.32
CA ALA A 15 14.32 17.50 -20.67
C ALA A 15 14.80 16.61 -19.52
N SER A 16 14.42 16.94 -18.30
CA SER A 16 14.46 16.06 -17.15
C SER A 16 13.18 16.30 -16.36
N PRO A 17 12.21 15.37 -16.33
CA PRO A 17 11.17 15.41 -15.33
C PRO A 17 11.82 14.91 -14.04
N VAL A 18 12.50 15.82 -13.34
CA VAL A 18 12.74 15.65 -11.92
C VAL A 18 11.36 15.75 -11.29
N TRP A 19 10.80 14.64 -10.82
CA TRP A 19 9.72 14.68 -9.83
C TRP A 19 10.30 15.28 -8.55
N ALA A 20 10.42 16.61 -8.53
CA ALA A 20 10.61 17.38 -7.33
C ALA A 20 9.38 17.16 -6.47
N HIS A 21 9.54 16.44 -5.36
CA HIS A 21 8.65 16.59 -4.22
C HIS A 21 8.85 18.01 -3.72
N GLU A 22 7.90 18.88 -4.02
CA GLU A 22 7.90 20.25 -3.53
C GLU A 22 7.57 20.23 -2.03
N PRO A 23 8.44 20.76 -1.14
CA PRO A 23 8.05 20.98 0.24
C PRO A 23 6.99 22.08 0.26
N ALA A 24 5.78 21.72 0.69
CA ALA A 24 4.62 22.60 0.73
C ALA A 24 4.93 23.93 1.44
N PRO A 25 4.52 25.10 0.90
CA PRO A 25 4.62 26.35 1.63
C PRO A 25 3.69 26.32 2.84
N ALA A 26 4.19 26.80 3.98
CA ALA A 26 3.46 26.97 5.23
C ALA A 26 2.30 27.97 5.07
N GLY A 27 1.18 27.48 4.53
CA GLY A 27 -0.10 28.17 4.47
C GLY A 27 -0.91 27.89 5.73
N LYS A 28 -1.56 28.93 6.27
CA LYS A 28 -2.39 28.89 7.48
C LYS A 28 -3.36 27.71 7.45
N ALA A 29 -3.43 26.96 8.56
CA ALA A 29 -4.35 25.86 8.76
C ALA A 29 -5.80 26.28 8.45
N GLN A 30 -6.34 25.77 7.35
CA GLN A 30 -7.76 25.87 7.04
C GLN A 30 -8.49 24.82 7.89
N PRO A 31 -9.54 25.18 8.65
CA PRO A 31 -10.37 24.16 9.29
C PRO A 31 -11.04 23.33 8.19
N ALA A 32 -10.75 22.03 8.19
CA ALA A 32 -11.35 21.09 7.25
C ALA A 32 -12.88 21.15 7.36
N PRO A 33 -13.63 21.22 6.25
CA PRO A 33 -15.08 21.16 6.31
C PRO A 33 -15.52 19.79 6.85
N ALA A 34 -16.29 19.81 7.94
CA ALA A 34 -16.95 18.63 8.49
C ALA A 34 -18.07 18.19 7.53
N HIS A 35 -17.71 17.42 6.52
CA HIS A 35 -18.65 16.78 5.61
C HIS A 35 -19.17 15.48 6.25
N SER A 36 -20.23 15.58 7.06
CA SER A 36 -21.08 14.42 7.36
C SER A 36 -22.07 14.22 6.21
N HIS A 37 -21.59 13.61 5.12
CA HIS A 37 -22.46 13.03 4.10
C HIS A 37 -22.48 11.53 4.32
N ALA A 38 -23.44 11.04 5.11
CA ALA A 38 -23.79 9.63 5.09
C ALA A 38 -24.53 9.36 3.77
N ALA A 39 -23.77 9.14 2.69
CA ALA A 39 -24.31 8.64 1.45
C ALA A 39 -24.82 7.21 1.66
N PRO A 40 -25.95 6.81 1.05
CA PRO A 40 -26.39 5.42 1.08
C PRO A 40 -25.28 4.52 0.51
N ALA A 41 -24.98 3.42 1.21
CA ALA A 41 -23.91 2.52 0.82
C ALA A 41 -24.20 1.94 -0.58
N PRO A 42 -23.23 1.93 -1.50
CA PRO A 42 -23.40 1.33 -2.81
C PRO A 42 -23.70 -0.17 -2.68
N GLN A 43 -24.66 -0.67 -3.46
CA GLN A 43 -24.89 -2.11 -3.57
C GLN A 43 -23.71 -2.74 -4.31
N LEU A 44 -23.05 -3.70 -3.66
CA LEU A 44 -21.88 -4.37 -4.20
C LEU A 44 -22.28 -5.39 -5.26
N ASP A 45 -21.45 -5.56 -6.29
CA ASP A 45 -21.60 -6.65 -7.23
C ASP A 45 -21.12 -7.99 -6.61
N ALA A 46 -21.52 -9.10 -7.23
CA ALA A 46 -21.24 -10.44 -6.71
C ALA A 46 -19.74 -10.76 -6.63
N HIS A 47 -18.94 -10.28 -7.57
CA HIS A 47 -17.49 -10.51 -7.56
C HIS A 47 -16.83 -9.75 -6.40
N THR A 48 -17.24 -8.50 -6.17
CA THR A 48 -16.78 -7.72 -5.02
C THR A 48 -17.14 -8.43 -3.70
N GLN A 49 -18.34 -9.00 -3.61
CA GLN A 49 -18.76 -9.75 -2.42
C GLN A 49 -17.93 -11.02 -2.19
N GLU A 50 -17.66 -11.80 -3.24
CA GLU A 50 -16.81 -12.99 -3.18
C GLU A 50 -15.37 -12.64 -2.77
N ASP A 51 -14.84 -11.56 -3.33
CA ASP A 51 -13.52 -11.05 -2.96
C ASP A 51 -13.48 -10.66 -1.49
N ILE A 52 -14.49 -9.96 -0.97
CA ILE A 52 -14.56 -9.62 0.46
C ILE A 52 -14.49 -10.87 1.34
N GLU A 53 -15.24 -11.92 0.99
CA GLU A 53 -15.25 -13.18 1.74
C GLU A 53 -13.89 -13.88 1.69
N ARG A 54 -13.27 -13.95 0.49
CA ARG A 54 -11.92 -14.48 0.32
C ARG A 54 -10.89 -13.72 1.16
N HIS A 55 -10.92 -12.39 1.14
CA HIS A 55 -9.99 -11.55 1.89
C HIS A 55 -10.16 -11.67 3.40
N ARG A 56 -11.41 -11.78 3.88
CA ARG A 56 -11.68 -12.08 5.30
C ARG A 56 -11.13 -13.44 5.71
N GLY A 57 -11.29 -14.46 4.85
CA GLY A 57 -10.69 -15.78 5.08
C GLY A 57 -9.16 -15.72 5.19
N MET A 58 -8.50 -14.99 4.29
CA MET A 58 -7.04 -14.79 4.36
C MET A 58 -6.63 -14.08 5.65
N ALA A 59 -7.33 -13.00 6.03
CA ALA A 59 -7.04 -12.25 7.25
C ALA A 59 -7.13 -13.14 8.49
N HIS A 60 -8.20 -13.93 8.60
CA HIS A 60 -8.38 -14.87 9.70
C HIS A 60 -7.29 -15.95 9.74
N ALA A 61 -6.86 -16.49 8.60
CA ALA A 61 -5.76 -17.46 8.54
C ALA A 61 -4.44 -16.86 9.06
N HIS A 62 -4.13 -15.61 8.70
CA HIS A 62 -2.95 -14.90 9.20
C HIS A 62 -3.07 -14.56 10.69
N GLU A 63 -4.26 -14.20 11.15
CA GLU A 63 -4.51 -13.96 12.57
C GLU A 63 -4.30 -15.22 13.42
N GLN A 64 -4.79 -16.38 12.96
CA GLN A 64 -4.51 -17.66 13.63
C GLN A 64 -3.02 -18.00 13.67
N ALA A 65 -2.30 -17.73 12.58
CA ALA A 65 -0.85 -17.92 12.56
C ALA A 65 -0.15 -17.00 13.58
N ALA A 66 -0.59 -15.74 13.68
CA ALA A 66 -0.09 -14.80 14.69
C ALA A 66 -0.38 -15.28 16.12
N GLN A 67 -1.59 -15.79 16.38
CA GLN A 67 -1.97 -16.34 17.68
C GLN A 67 -1.17 -17.61 18.03
N CYS A 68 -0.91 -18.48 17.06
CA CYS A 68 -0.03 -19.64 17.22
C CYS A 68 1.39 -19.22 17.62
N LEU A 69 1.93 -18.18 17.00
CA LEU A 69 3.25 -17.64 17.38
C LEU A 69 3.21 -17.02 18.79
N ALA A 70 2.15 -16.27 19.11
CA ALA A 70 1.97 -15.65 20.41
C ALA A 70 1.87 -16.66 21.57
N SER A 71 1.41 -17.89 21.29
CA SER A 71 1.39 -18.97 22.28
C SER A 71 2.76 -19.63 22.53
N GLY A 72 3.81 -19.20 21.80
CA GLY A 72 5.16 -19.75 21.91
C GLY A 72 5.40 -21.00 21.06
N SER A 73 4.47 -21.32 20.14
CA SER A 73 4.64 -22.44 19.21
C SER A 73 5.76 -22.17 18.21
N LYS A 74 6.32 -23.24 17.62
CA LYS A 74 7.38 -23.13 16.62
C LYS A 74 6.85 -22.53 15.33
N TYR A 75 7.66 -21.70 14.68
CA TYR A 75 7.32 -21.06 13.42
C TYR A 75 6.83 -22.07 12.37
N ASP A 76 7.52 -23.20 12.21
CA ASP A 76 7.16 -24.22 11.21
C ASP A 76 5.79 -24.83 11.44
N ASP A 77 5.36 -24.97 12.70
CA ASP A 77 4.03 -25.51 13.03
C ASP A 77 2.94 -24.48 12.73
N CYS A 78 3.17 -23.21 13.07
CA CYS A 78 2.27 -22.11 12.72
C CYS A 78 2.19 -21.88 11.21
N GLN A 79 3.30 -22.06 10.48
CA GLN A 79 3.34 -21.98 9.02
C GLN A 79 2.52 -23.11 8.37
N LYS A 80 2.60 -24.35 8.89
CA LYS A 80 1.77 -25.47 8.39
C LYS A 80 0.29 -25.24 8.66
N GLN A 81 -0.05 -24.69 9.84
CA GLN A 81 -1.42 -24.30 10.16
C GLN A 81 -1.93 -23.24 9.16
N LEU A 82 -1.13 -22.19 8.90
CA LEU A 82 -1.44 -21.15 7.91
C LEU A 82 -1.68 -21.74 6.52
N GLN A 83 -0.81 -22.64 6.06
CA GLN A 83 -0.94 -23.29 4.75
C GLN A 83 -2.23 -24.10 4.63
N THR A 84 -2.65 -24.73 5.73
CA THR A 84 -3.90 -25.51 5.78
C THR A 84 -5.11 -24.59 5.76
N ALA A 85 -5.11 -23.55 6.60
CA ALA A 85 -6.21 -22.59 6.70
C ALA A 85 -6.39 -21.74 5.44
N CYS A 86 -5.32 -21.46 4.72
CA CYS A 86 -5.34 -20.61 3.52
C CYS A 86 -5.45 -21.39 2.20
N LYS A 87 -5.52 -22.72 2.24
CA LYS A 87 -5.60 -23.54 1.02
C LYS A 87 -6.87 -23.19 0.23
N GLY A 88 -6.69 -22.74 -1.00
CA GLY A 88 -7.78 -22.31 -1.88
C GLY A 88 -8.22 -20.86 -1.70
N LEU A 89 -7.68 -20.13 -0.72
CA LEU A 89 -7.98 -18.70 -0.50
C LEU A 89 -6.96 -17.78 -1.17
N ALA A 90 -5.67 -18.16 -1.18
CA ALA A 90 -4.59 -17.34 -1.70
C ALA A 90 -3.55 -18.15 -2.50
N LEU A 91 -2.59 -17.43 -3.09
CA LEU A 91 -1.52 -18.01 -3.88
C LEU A 91 -0.28 -18.32 -3.02
N GLY A 92 0.29 -19.51 -3.22
CA GLY A 92 1.59 -19.92 -2.69
C GLY A 92 1.64 -20.28 -1.20
N LYS A 93 2.81 -20.73 -0.76
CA LYS A 93 3.04 -21.31 0.59
C LYS A 93 2.91 -20.32 1.76
N ASN A 94 2.82 -19.03 1.48
CA ASN A 94 2.78 -17.94 2.46
C ASN A 94 1.45 -17.18 2.41
N CYS A 95 0.41 -17.78 1.82
CA CYS A 95 -0.93 -17.19 1.77
C CYS A 95 -0.93 -15.76 1.22
N GLY A 96 -0.31 -15.55 0.03
CA GLY A 96 -0.23 -14.24 -0.62
C GLY A 96 0.81 -13.26 -0.07
N MET A 97 1.41 -13.51 1.10
CA MET A 97 2.44 -12.63 1.64
C MET A 97 3.83 -12.97 1.09
N ARG A 98 4.65 -11.93 0.89
CA ARG A 98 6.08 -12.13 0.72
C ARG A 98 6.63 -12.61 2.06
N HIS A 99 7.48 -13.63 2.00
CA HIS A 99 8.22 -14.03 3.18
C HIS A 99 9.19 -12.90 3.53
N ALA A 100 9.05 -12.33 4.72
CA ALA A 100 9.96 -11.31 5.24
C ALA A 100 10.61 -11.90 6.49
N HIS A 101 11.84 -12.41 6.32
CA HIS A 101 12.78 -12.78 7.38
C HIS A 101 14.18 -12.36 6.96
#